data_AF-A0A9D2A021-F1
#
_entry.id   AF-A0A9D2A021-F1
#
_cell.length_a   1.000
_cell.length_b   1.000
_cell.length_c   1.000
_cell.angle_alpha   90.00
_cell.angle_beta   90.00
_cell.angle_gamma   90.00
#
_symmetry.space_group_name_H-M   'P 1'
#
loop_
_entity.id
_entity.type
_entity.pdbx_description
1 polymer ?
#
loop_
_entity_poly.entity_id
_entity_poly.type
_entity_poly.pdbx_seq_one_letter_code
_entity_poly.pdbx_strand_id
1 'polypeptide(L)'
;MPKEKNEAANKDIAGLNIHEKLLKIADMAGVLRKNREGFNYKYTDEAEIQAKITAGMQKYKVMLYPSIVPGTLNIFPHHYEKPKTRKEKEKVIDYTVPVNEIIVSCEVEYLWVNADNPEEKVTRYWAYIGQMEDASQAFGAGATYGNRYYLLKALQLATTEDDPDEYRSKQKRALQEEEDKEVREAKEKAEKVLKEAKAEVVASGTALISKGVAKEEISKIVAELNNGNGNPNSIKDLDTAKRIKEALDNFQPQPQQQKRTQSKKGETTEK
;
A
#
# COMPACT_ATOMS: atom_id res chain seq x y z
N MET A 1 -34.05 9.51 4.28
CA MET A 1 -32.72 9.21 4.86
C MET A 1 -31.97 8.01 4.29
N PRO A 2 -32.59 6.93 3.72
CA PRO A 2 -31.80 5.88 3.03
C PRO A 2 -31.39 6.25 1.59
N LYS A 3 -32.14 7.13 0.92
CA LYS A 3 -31.89 7.49 -0.49
C LYS A 3 -30.62 8.33 -0.69
N GLU A 4 -30.34 9.30 0.19
CA GLU A 4 -29.18 10.20 0.06
C GLU A 4 -27.82 9.51 0.34
N LYS A 5 -27.78 8.52 1.24
CA LYS A 5 -26.55 7.71 1.45
C LYS A 5 -26.24 6.82 0.24
N ASN A 6 -27.25 6.35 -0.48
CA ASN A 6 -27.06 5.55 -1.69
C ASN A 6 -26.60 6.40 -2.89
N GLU A 7 -27.05 7.65 -3.02
CA GLU A 7 -26.58 8.55 -4.09
C GLU A 7 -25.11 8.95 -3.93
N ALA A 8 -24.66 9.23 -2.70
CA ALA A 8 -23.26 9.57 -2.43
C ALA A 8 -22.29 8.39 -2.68
N ALA A 9 -22.68 7.17 -2.27
CA ALA A 9 -21.88 5.97 -2.53
C ALA A 9 -21.81 5.61 -4.03
N ASN A 10 -22.83 5.96 -4.82
CA ASN A 10 -22.87 5.66 -6.26
C ASN A 10 -22.02 6.64 -7.09
N LYS A 11 -21.85 7.89 -6.63
CA LYS A 11 -20.90 8.85 -7.23
C LYS A 11 -19.44 8.40 -7.09
N ASP A 12 -19.12 7.63 -6.04
CA ASP A 12 -17.76 7.16 -5.76
C ASP A 12 -17.36 5.96 -6.64
N ILE A 13 -18.33 5.20 -7.16
CA ILE A 13 -18.07 4.01 -8.00
C ILE A 13 -17.89 4.39 -9.48
N ALA A 14 -18.61 5.40 -9.96
CA ALA A 14 -18.60 5.80 -11.38
C ALA A 14 -17.26 6.40 -11.85
N GLY A 15 -16.41 6.86 -10.92
CA GLY A 15 -15.07 7.36 -11.23
C GLY A 15 -13.97 6.30 -11.22
N LEU A 16 -14.28 5.07 -10.80
CA LEU A 16 -13.27 4.02 -10.65
C LEU A 16 -13.00 3.30 -11.97
N ASN A 17 -11.72 3.10 -12.25
CA ASN A 17 -11.24 2.23 -13.30
C ASN A 17 -11.40 0.74 -12.90
N ILE A 18 -11.31 -0.19 -13.84
CA ILE A 18 -11.54 -1.62 -13.63
C ILE A 18 -10.56 -2.21 -12.60
N HIS A 19 -9.32 -1.73 -12.54
CA HIS A 19 -8.34 -2.19 -11.56
C HIS A 19 -8.73 -1.75 -10.14
N GLU A 20 -9.17 -0.50 -9.98
CA GLU A 20 -9.67 0.01 -8.71
C GLU A 20 -10.94 -0.73 -8.28
N LYS A 21 -11.85 -1.01 -9.22
CA LYS A 21 -13.04 -1.83 -8.95
C LYS A 21 -12.66 -3.24 -8.49
N LEU A 22 -11.70 -3.90 -9.15
CA LEU A 22 -11.21 -5.21 -8.74
C LEU A 22 -10.55 -5.19 -7.35
N LEU A 23 -9.78 -4.15 -7.03
CA LEU A 23 -9.24 -3.95 -5.67
C LEU A 23 -10.37 -3.83 -4.65
N LYS A 24 -11.39 -3.03 -4.93
CA LYS A 24 -12.55 -2.89 -4.04
C LYS A 24 -13.36 -4.17 -3.88
N ILE A 25 -13.42 -5.02 -4.91
CA ILE A 25 -14.01 -6.37 -4.83
C ILE A 25 -13.17 -7.25 -3.91
N ALA A 26 -11.84 -7.23 -4.05
CA ALA A 26 -10.93 -7.98 -3.20
C ALA A 26 -11.04 -7.55 -1.73
N ASP A 27 -11.05 -6.24 -1.46
CA ASP A 27 -11.23 -5.67 -0.12
C ASP A 27 -12.56 -6.11 0.50
N MET A 28 -13.63 -6.12 -0.28
CA MET A 28 -14.96 -6.55 0.17
C MET A 28 -15.03 -8.06 0.45
N ALA A 29 -14.36 -8.88 -0.37
CA ALA A 29 -14.27 -10.31 -0.14
C ALA A 29 -13.43 -10.64 1.12
N GLY A 30 -12.38 -9.85 1.35
CA GLY A 30 -11.51 -9.92 2.50
C GLY A 30 -10.87 -11.30 2.66
N VAL A 31 -10.61 -11.65 3.92
CA VAL A 31 -10.04 -12.95 4.28
C VAL A 31 -11.12 -14.02 4.29
N LEU A 32 -10.82 -15.16 3.67
CA LEU A 32 -11.69 -16.32 3.60
C LEU A 32 -11.25 -17.40 4.58
N ARG A 33 -12.21 -18.07 5.23
CA ARG A 33 -11.89 -19.19 6.12
C ARG A 33 -11.84 -20.48 5.32
N LYS A 34 -10.91 -21.38 5.64
CA LYS A 34 -10.97 -22.77 5.17
C LYS A 34 -12.07 -23.47 5.96
N ASN A 35 -13.19 -23.74 5.32
CA ASN A 35 -14.44 -24.20 5.93
C ASN A 35 -14.83 -25.63 5.50
N ARG A 36 -14.05 -26.23 4.59
CA ARG A 36 -14.21 -27.61 4.11
C ARG A 36 -12.93 -28.38 4.32
N GLU A 37 -13.10 -29.69 4.43
CA GLU A 37 -12.01 -30.65 4.55
C GLU A 37 -12.25 -31.75 3.51
N GLY A 38 -11.19 -32.21 2.86
CA GLY A 38 -11.26 -33.26 1.86
C GLY A 38 -9.86 -33.81 1.63
N PHE A 39 -9.72 -35.14 1.68
CA PHE A 39 -8.42 -35.78 1.89
C PHE A 39 -7.69 -35.12 3.10
N ASN A 40 -6.37 -35.08 3.09
CA ASN A 40 -5.57 -34.49 4.17
C ASN A 40 -5.43 -32.96 4.06
N TYR A 41 -6.41 -32.26 3.46
CA TYR A 41 -6.34 -30.82 3.22
C TYR A 41 -7.64 -30.11 3.59
N LYS A 42 -7.48 -28.91 4.16
CA LYS A 42 -8.58 -27.95 4.34
C LYS A 42 -8.59 -26.94 3.20
N TYR A 43 -9.77 -26.47 2.82
CA TYR A 43 -9.95 -25.48 1.76
C TYR A 43 -11.18 -24.60 2.01
N THR A 44 -11.23 -23.46 1.32
CA THR A 44 -12.43 -22.62 1.27
C THR A 44 -13.37 -23.13 0.19
N ASP A 45 -14.63 -23.33 0.55
CA ASP A 45 -15.72 -23.74 -0.32
C ASP A 45 -15.91 -22.76 -1.49
N GLU A 46 -16.13 -23.29 -2.70
CA GLU A 46 -16.30 -22.45 -3.88
C GLU A 46 -17.54 -21.54 -3.76
N ALA A 47 -18.64 -22.01 -3.17
CA ALA A 47 -19.84 -21.20 -3.02
C ALA A 47 -19.60 -20.01 -2.06
N GLU A 48 -18.78 -20.17 -1.03
CA GLU A 48 -18.39 -19.06 -0.15
C GLU A 48 -17.56 -18.01 -0.91
N ILE A 49 -16.58 -18.46 -1.71
CA ILE A 49 -15.75 -17.59 -2.56
C ILE A 49 -16.63 -16.82 -3.54
N GLN A 50 -17.48 -17.52 -4.27
CA GLN A 50 -18.39 -16.93 -5.26
C GLN A 50 -19.36 -15.95 -4.60
N ALA A 51 -19.97 -16.28 -3.46
CA ALA A 51 -20.90 -15.40 -2.77
C ALA A 51 -20.28 -14.04 -2.43
N LYS A 52 -19.05 -14.04 -1.91
CA LYS A 52 -18.35 -12.79 -1.57
C LYS A 52 -17.93 -12.00 -2.80
N ILE A 53 -17.37 -12.67 -3.81
CA ILE A 53 -16.87 -12.00 -5.02
C ILE A 53 -18.03 -11.46 -5.85
N THR A 54 -19.10 -12.24 -6.05
CA THR A 54 -20.26 -11.82 -6.85
C THR A 54 -21.00 -10.64 -6.22
N ALA A 55 -21.10 -10.59 -4.88
CA ALA A 55 -21.61 -9.41 -4.18
C ALA A 55 -20.77 -8.15 -4.47
N GLY A 56 -19.45 -8.29 -4.49
CA GLY A 56 -18.54 -7.22 -4.90
C GLY A 56 -18.72 -6.84 -6.37
N MET A 57 -18.78 -7.82 -7.27
CA MET A 57 -18.98 -7.61 -8.71
C MET A 57 -20.26 -6.83 -9.01
N GLN A 58 -21.37 -7.18 -8.34
CA GLN A 58 -22.64 -6.45 -8.47
C GLN A 58 -22.51 -5.02 -7.95
N LYS A 59 -21.89 -4.84 -6.78
CA LYS A 59 -21.71 -3.51 -6.17
C LYS A 59 -20.85 -2.59 -7.04
N TYR A 60 -19.71 -3.08 -7.52
CA TYR A 60 -18.75 -2.30 -8.29
C TYR A 60 -18.95 -2.39 -9.81
N LYS A 61 -20.03 -3.05 -10.24
CA LYS A 61 -20.44 -3.18 -11.65
C LYS A 61 -19.33 -3.76 -12.52
N VAL A 62 -18.87 -4.95 -12.17
CA VAL A 62 -17.85 -5.71 -12.91
C VAL A 62 -18.44 -7.04 -13.33
N MET A 63 -18.23 -7.42 -14.59
CA MET A 63 -18.58 -8.74 -15.12
C MET A 63 -17.32 -9.59 -15.28
N LEU A 64 -17.47 -10.91 -15.17
CA LEU A 64 -16.43 -11.89 -15.44
C LEU A 64 -16.94 -12.90 -16.46
N TYR A 65 -16.24 -13.04 -17.59
CA TYR A 65 -16.57 -14.00 -18.63
C TYR A 65 -15.45 -15.04 -18.75
N PRO A 66 -15.65 -16.26 -18.23
CA PRO A 66 -14.75 -17.38 -18.49
C PRO A 66 -15.04 -17.99 -19.88
N SER A 67 -13.98 -18.25 -20.65
CA SER A 67 -14.05 -18.91 -21.96
C SER A 67 -12.90 -19.90 -22.13
N ILE A 68 -13.16 -21.07 -22.72
CA ILE A 68 -12.07 -21.98 -23.11
C ILE A 68 -11.37 -21.41 -24.34
N VAL A 69 -10.04 -21.38 -24.33
CA VAL A 69 -9.26 -20.95 -25.50
C VAL A 69 -9.46 -21.97 -26.61
N PRO A 70 -9.95 -21.56 -27.81
CA PRO A 70 -10.23 -22.48 -28.90
C PRO A 70 -9.01 -23.32 -29.28
N GLY A 71 -9.22 -24.62 -29.51
CA GLY A 71 -8.15 -25.56 -29.88
C GLY A 71 -7.27 -26.05 -28.73
N THR A 72 -7.47 -25.59 -27.49
CA THR A 72 -6.66 -26.03 -26.33
C THR A 72 -7.30 -27.17 -25.53
N LEU A 73 -8.56 -27.51 -25.80
CA LEU A 73 -9.24 -28.61 -25.12
C LEU A 73 -8.65 -29.96 -25.54
N ASN A 74 -7.99 -30.61 -24.60
CA ASN A 74 -7.40 -31.93 -24.75
C ASN A 74 -8.10 -32.91 -23.82
N ILE A 75 -8.42 -34.08 -24.35
CA ILE A 75 -9.02 -35.19 -23.62
C ILE A 75 -8.22 -36.42 -23.98
N PHE A 76 -7.58 -37.06 -23.01
CA PHE A 76 -6.83 -38.28 -23.27
C PHE A 76 -6.94 -39.28 -22.13
N PRO A 77 -7.03 -40.59 -22.46
CA PRO A 77 -7.01 -41.64 -21.46
C PRO A 77 -5.62 -41.79 -20.84
N HIS A 78 -5.59 -42.04 -19.54
CA HIS A 78 -4.40 -42.34 -18.78
C HIS A 78 -4.61 -43.66 -18.02
N HIS A 79 -3.81 -44.66 -18.39
CA HIS A 79 -3.84 -45.99 -17.78
C HIS A 79 -2.59 -46.21 -16.94
N TYR A 80 -2.75 -46.64 -15.69
CA TYR A 80 -1.62 -46.98 -14.83
C TYR A 80 -2.02 -48.03 -13.79
N GLU A 81 -1.02 -48.64 -13.17
CA GLU A 81 -1.21 -49.60 -12.07
C GLU A 81 -0.98 -48.92 -10.73
N LYS A 82 -2.00 -48.95 -9.86
CA LYS A 82 -1.89 -48.40 -8.50
C LYS A 82 -1.47 -49.50 -7.52
N PRO A 83 -0.35 -49.35 -6.80
CA PRO A 83 0.03 -50.30 -5.78
C PRO A 83 -0.95 -50.26 -4.61
N LYS A 84 -1.33 -51.43 -4.11
CA LYS A 84 -2.12 -51.62 -2.90
C LYS A 84 -1.53 -52.73 -2.06
N THR A 85 -1.80 -52.65 -0.76
CA THR A 85 -1.42 -53.68 0.19
C THR A 85 -2.68 -54.23 0.84
N ARG A 86 -2.70 -55.53 1.11
CA ARG A 86 -3.73 -56.16 1.93
C ARG A 86 -3.07 -57.07 2.96
N LYS A 87 -3.63 -57.12 4.17
CA LYS A 87 -3.23 -58.11 5.17
C LYS A 87 -4.03 -59.38 4.95
N GLU A 88 -3.32 -60.49 4.76
CA GLU A 88 -3.90 -61.82 4.66
C GLU A 88 -3.20 -62.71 5.70
N LYS A 89 -3.91 -63.02 6.80
CA LYS A 89 -3.34 -63.60 8.03
C LYS A 89 -2.21 -62.71 8.58
N GLU A 90 -1.07 -63.28 8.95
CA GLU A 90 0.12 -62.56 9.46
C GLU A 90 1.04 -62.03 8.34
N LYS A 91 0.62 -62.09 7.06
CA LYS A 91 1.42 -61.62 5.92
C LYS A 91 0.79 -60.39 5.28
N VAL A 92 1.65 -59.44 4.91
CA VAL A 92 1.30 -58.31 4.03
C VAL A 92 1.54 -58.77 2.60
N ILE A 93 0.52 -58.62 1.75
CA ILE A 93 0.60 -58.93 0.33
C ILE A 93 0.44 -57.64 -0.45
N ASP A 94 1.42 -57.38 -1.31
CA ASP A 94 1.39 -56.29 -2.28
C ASP A 94 0.77 -56.77 -3.59
N TYR A 95 -0.08 -55.95 -4.17
CA TYR A 95 -0.71 -56.20 -5.47
C TYR A 95 -0.97 -54.88 -6.18
N THR A 96 -1.19 -54.93 -7.48
CA THR A 96 -1.58 -53.76 -8.28
C THR A 96 -3.05 -53.81 -8.64
N VAL A 97 -3.66 -52.64 -8.74
CA VAL A 97 -5.00 -52.47 -9.28
C VAL A 97 -4.88 -51.60 -10.53
N PRO A 98 -5.39 -52.05 -11.70
CA PRO A 98 -5.42 -51.20 -12.88
C PRO A 98 -6.35 -50.02 -12.64
N VAL A 99 -5.89 -48.83 -13.02
CA VAL A 99 -6.65 -47.59 -12.97
C VAL A 99 -6.76 -47.05 -14.39
N ASN A 100 -7.98 -46.73 -14.80
CA ASN A 100 -8.29 -46.11 -16.06
C ASN A 100 -8.93 -44.75 -15.76
N GLU A 101 -8.22 -43.69 -16.06
CA GLU A 101 -8.72 -42.33 -15.87
C GLU A 101 -8.65 -41.56 -17.18
N ILE A 102 -9.45 -40.51 -17.28
CA ILE A 102 -9.45 -39.56 -18.37
C ILE A 102 -8.91 -38.25 -17.81
N ILE A 103 -7.87 -37.74 -18.46
CA ILE A 103 -7.33 -36.41 -18.18
C ILE A 103 -7.95 -35.45 -19.19
N VAL A 104 -8.56 -34.40 -18.66
CA VAL A 104 -9.05 -33.27 -19.45
C VAL A 104 -8.21 -32.05 -19.08
N SER A 105 -7.65 -31.38 -20.08
CA SER A 105 -6.95 -30.12 -19.90
C SER A 105 -7.36 -29.09 -20.94
N CYS A 106 -7.43 -27.83 -20.54
CA CYS A 106 -7.61 -26.72 -21.47
C CYS A 106 -7.03 -25.43 -20.88
N GLU A 107 -6.70 -24.49 -21.77
CA GLU A 107 -6.46 -23.11 -21.36
C GLU A 107 -7.78 -22.36 -21.28
N VAL A 108 -7.87 -21.45 -20.31
CA VAL A 108 -9.07 -20.69 -20.03
C VAL A 108 -8.71 -19.21 -20.02
N GLU A 109 -9.44 -18.44 -20.79
CA GLU A 109 -9.45 -17.00 -20.72
C GLU A 109 -10.50 -16.54 -19.72
N TYR A 110 -10.12 -15.64 -18.84
CA TYR A 110 -11.02 -14.89 -17.97
C TYR A 110 -10.97 -13.42 -18.32
N LEU A 111 -12.10 -12.91 -18.81
CA LEU A 111 -12.26 -11.50 -19.17
C LEU A 111 -13.05 -10.77 -18.09
N TRP A 112 -12.38 -9.90 -17.35
CA TRP A 112 -13.05 -8.92 -16.49
C TRP A 112 -13.47 -7.72 -17.34
N VAL A 113 -14.71 -7.26 -17.18
CA VAL A 113 -15.26 -6.12 -17.92
C VAL A 113 -15.91 -5.14 -16.96
N ASN A 114 -15.57 -3.85 -17.10
CA ASN A 114 -16.29 -2.79 -16.40
C ASN A 114 -17.67 -2.61 -17.05
N ALA A 115 -18.74 -2.89 -16.30
CA ALA A 115 -20.09 -2.80 -16.85
C ALA A 115 -20.56 -1.36 -17.10
N ASP A 116 -19.92 -0.35 -16.50
CA ASP A 116 -20.18 1.07 -16.82
C ASP A 116 -19.46 1.51 -18.12
N ASN A 117 -18.34 0.87 -18.47
CA ASN A 117 -17.57 1.14 -19.68
C ASN A 117 -16.97 -0.17 -20.25
N PRO A 118 -17.66 -0.88 -21.14
CA PRO A 118 -17.25 -2.22 -21.59
C PRO A 118 -15.92 -2.28 -22.36
N GLU A 119 -15.42 -1.15 -22.86
CA GLU A 119 -14.08 -1.09 -23.48
C GLU A 119 -12.96 -1.25 -22.45
N GLU A 120 -13.26 -0.90 -21.19
CA GLU A 120 -12.35 -1.11 -20.09
C GLU A 120 -12.45 -2.56 -19.58
N LYS A 121 -11.44 -3.35 -19.94
CA LYS A 121 -11.43 -4.79 -19.71
C LYS A 121 -10.03 -5.30 -19.40
N VAL A 122 -9.97 -6.39 -18.65
CA VAL A 122 -8.72 -7.04 -18.25
C VAL A 122 -8.82 -8.53 -18.49
N THR A 123 -7.97 -9.04 -19.38
CA THR A 123 -7.88 -10.47 -19.69
C THR A 123 -6.80 -11.15 -18.85
N ARG A 124 -7.10 -12.35 -18.34
CA ARG A 124 -6.13 -13.24 -17.72
C ARG A 124 -6.30 -14.65 -18.25
N TYR A 125 -5.19 -15.37 -18.36
CA TYR A 125 -5.18 -16.76 -18.79
C TYR A 125 -4.91 -17.68 -17.60
N TRP A 126 -5.56 -18.83 -17.62
CA TRP A 126 -5.42 -19.89 -16.63
C TRP A 126 -5.48 -21.25 -17.33
N ALA A 127 -5.33 -22.33 -16.58
CA ALA A 127 -5.49 -23.68 -17.08
C ALA A 127 -6.46 -24.47 -16.20
N TYR A 128 -7.33 -25.24 -16.83
CA TYR A 128 -8.09 -26.29 -16.16
C TYR A 128 -7.42 -27.62 -16.42
N ILE A 129 -7.27 -28.42 -15.37
CA ILE A 129 -6.79 -29.79 -15.43
C ILE A 129 -7.67 -30.60 -14.48
N GLY A 130 -8.29 -31.66 -15.00
CA GLY A 130 -9.07 -32.59 -14.22
C GLY A 130 -8.81 -34.03 -14.64
N GLN A 131 -8.95 -34.93 -13.68
CA GLN A 131 -8.64 -36.35 -13.82
C GLN A 131 -9.69 -37.15 -13.06
N MET A 132 -10.52 -37.89 -13.80
CA MET A 132 -11.62 -38.71 -13.28
C MET A 132 -11.81 -39.94 -14.18
N GLU A 133 -12.64 -40.90 -13.77
CA GLU A 133 -12.96 -42.09 -14.59
C GLU A 133 -13.79 -41.73 -15.85
N ASP A 134 -14.50 -40.60 -15.82
CA ASP A 134 -15.33 -40.09 -16.93
C ASP A 134 -14.85 -38.70 -17.40
N ALA A 135 -14.92 -38.44 -18.71
CA ALA A 135 -14.45 -37.20 -19.32
C ALA A 135 -15.24 -35.96 -18.85
N SER A 136 -16.56 -36.09 -18.69
CA SER A 136 -17.42 -34.97 -18.25
C SER A 136 -17.16 -34.65 -16.78
N GLN A 137 -16.97 -35.68 -15.95
CA GLN A 137 -16.57 -35.52 -14.56
C GLN A 137 -15.16 -34.91 -14.44
N ALA A 138 -14.21 -35.35 -15.26
CA ALA A 138 -12.86 -34.80 -15.30
C ALA A 138 -12.90 -33.30 -15.68
N PHE A 139 -13.64 -32.94 -16.72
CA PHE A 139 -13.84 -31.54 -17.09
C PHE A 139 -14.48 -30.73 -15.95
N GLY A 140 -15.57 -31.23 -15.36
CA GLY A 140 -16.26 -30.57 -14.25
C GLY A 140 -15.34 -30.35 -13.04
N ALA A 141 -14.58 -31.38 -12.66
CA ALA A 141 -13.62 -31.29 -11.57
C ALA A 141 -12.52 -30.25 -11.85
N GLY A 142 -11.97 -30.24 -13.07
CA GLY A 142 -10.98 -29.26 -13.51
C GLY A 142 -11.52 -27.83 -13.52
N ALA A 143 -12.76 -27.63 -13.96
CA ALA A 143 -13.43 -26.33 -13.97
C ALA A 143 -13.70 -25.80 -12.55
N THR A 144 -14.24 -26.63 -11.65
CA THR A 144 -14.46 -26.29 -10.24
C THR A 144 -13.15 -25.93 -9.54
N TYR A 145 -12.12 -26.76 -9.66
CA TYR A 145 -10.81 -26.49 -9.04
C TYR A 145 -10.15 -25.25 -9.64
N GLY A 146 -10.11 -25.17 -10.97
CA GLY A 146 -9.51 -24.07 -11.71
C GLY A 146 -10.16 -22.73 -11.36
N ASN A 147 -11.49 -22.66 -11.37
CA ASN A 147 -12.24 -21.45 -11.06
C ASN A 147 -12.03 -20.98 -9.62
N ARG A 148 -12.06 -21.91 -8.66
CA ARG A 148 -11.76 -21.61 -7.26
C ARG A 148 -10.38 -20.97 -7.10
N TYR A 149 -9.34 -21.56 -7.68
CA TYR A 149 -7.98 -21.04 -7.56
C TYR A 149 -7.79 -19.74 -8.36
N TYR A 150 -8.40 -19.64 -9.54
CA TYR A 150 -8.35 -18.42 -10.33
C TYR A 150 -8.90 -17.23 -9.53
N LEU A 151 -10.11 -17.35 -8.97
CA LEU A 151 -10.74 -16.26 -8.21
C LEU A 151 -9.91 -15.86 -6.98
N LEU A 152 -9.37 -16.82 -6.24
CA LEU A 152 -8.50 -16.57 -5.09
C LEU A 152 -7.21 -15.85 -5.51
N LYS A 153 -6.55 -16.29 -6.59
CA LYS A 153 -5.25 -15.77 -7.01
C LYS A 153 -5.36 -14.46 -7.79
N ALA A 154 -6.35 -14.32 -8.65
CA ALA A 154 -6.61 -13.11 -9.43
C ALA A 154 -6.89 -11.90 -8.53
N LEU A 155 -7.58 -12.12 -7.40
CA LEU A 155 -7.91 -11.08 -6.43
C LEU A 155 -6.99 -11.09 -5.20
N GLN A 156 -5.91 -11.88 -5.19
CA GLN A 156 -4.95 -11.98 -4.07
C GLN A 156 -5.62 -12.27 -2.70
N LEU A 157 -6.69 -13.05 -2.70
CA LEU A 157 -7.45 -13.34 -1.48
C LEU A 157 -6.68 -14.29 -0.56
N ALA A 158 -6.57 -13.90 0.69
CA ALA A 158 -5.98 -14.73 1.74
C ALA A 158 -7.00 -15.77 2.24
N THR A 159 -6.52 -16.97 2.49
CA THR A 159 -7.28 -18.04 3.15
C THR A 159 -6.61 -18.41 4.47
N THR A 160 -7.39 -18.60 5.53
CA THR A 160 -6.89 -18.96 6.86
C THR A 160 -7.65 -20.15 7.46
N GLU A 161 -6.98 -20.94 8.28
CA GLU A 161 -7.63 -21.94 9.15
C GLU A 161 -8.09 -21.32 10.47
N ASP A 162 -7.32 -20.34 10.95
CA ASP A 162 -7.56 -19.55 12.15
C ASP A 162 -8.64 -18.48 11.93
N ASP A 163 -8.93 -17.68 12.95
CA ASP A 163 -9.88 -16.57 12.86
C ASP A 163 -9.41 -15.54 11.80
N PRO A 164 -10.24 -15.22 10.79
CA PRO A 164 -9.98 -14.12 9.85
C PRO A 164 -9.56 -12.79 10.49
N ASP A 165 -9.95 -12.52 11.74
CA ASP A 165 -9.55 -11.31 12.48
C ASP A 165 -8.05 -11.23 12.76
N GLU A 166 -7.37 -12.35 12.96
CA GLU A 166 -5.92 -12.34 13.21
C GLU A 166 -5.16 -11.86 11.97
N TYR A 167 -5.56 -12.33 10.79
CA TYR A 167 -4.97 -11.88 9.53
C TYR A 167 -5.27 -10.40 9.26
N ARG A 168 -6.51 -9.95 9.54
CA ARG A 168 -6.86 -8.52 9.47
C ARG A 168 -5.98 -7.66 10.38
N SER A 169 -5.67 -8.15 11.58
CA SER A 169 -4.76 -7.47 12.51
C SER A 169 -3.35 -7.35 11.94
N LYS A 170 -2.82 -8.43 11.34
CA LYS A 170 -1.50 -8.43 10.66
C LYS A 170 -1.45 -7.41 9.51
N GLN A 171 -2.51 -7.31 8.70
CA GLN A 171 -2.59 -6.30 7.63
C GLN A 171 -2.60 -4.87 8.19
N LYS A 172 -3.41 -4.60 9.22
CA LYS A 172 -3.47 -3.27 9.86
C LYS A 172 -2.13 -2.85 10.44
N ARG A 173 -1.41 -3.78 11.09
CA ARG A 173 -0.09 -3.49 11.64
C ARG A 173 0.92 -3.15 10.55
N ALA A 174 0.92 -3.90 9.44
CA ALA A 174 1.79 -3.59 8.31
C ALA A 174 1.49 -2.21 7.70
N LEU A 175 0.22 -1.82 7.62
CA LEU A 175 -0.16 -0.48 7.15
C LEU A 175 0.32 0.61 8.12
N GLN A 176 0.12 0.43 9.43
CA GLN A 176 0.61 1.35 10.45
C GLN A 176 2.14 1.50 10.42
N GLU A 177 2.87 0.40 10.22
CA GLU A 177 4.34 0.42 10.11
C GLU A 177 4.83 1.24 8.91
N GLU A 178 4.14 1.18 7.76
CA GLU A 178 4.47 2.03 6.61
C GLU A 178 4.04 3.49 6.84
N GLU A 179 2.87 3.76 7.42
CA GLU A 179 2.44 5.12 7.77
C GLU A 179 3.44 5.79 8.75
N ASP A 180 3.87 5.07 9.78
CA ASP A 180 4.85 5.55 10.75
C ASP A 180 6.21 5.84 10.09
N LYS A 181 6.59 5.01 9.11
CA LYS A 181 7.81 5.21 8.33
C LYS A 181 7.72 6.44 7.43
N GLU A 182 6.60 6.66 6.74
CA GLU A 182 6.37 7.86 5.94
C GLU A 182 6.43 9.14 6.79
N VAL A 183 5.80 9.12 7.97
CA VAL A 183 5.84 10.24 8.93
C VAL A 183 7.27 10.50 9.41
N ARG A 184 8.03 9.45 9.71
CA ARG A 184 9.45 9.57 10.09
C ARG A 184 10.28 10.19 8.98
N GLU A 185 10.15 9.70 7.75
CA GLU A 185 10.88 10.21 6.58
C GLU A 185 10.52 11.68 6.29
N ALA A 186 9.23 12.04 6.40
CA ALA A 186 8.77 13.42 6.25
C ALA A 186 9.38 14.35 7.32
N LYS A 187 9.45 13.88 8.57
CA LYS A 187 10.05 14.64 9.68
C LYS A 187 11.56 14.84 9.48
N GLU A 188 12.29 13.78 9.11
CA GLU A 188 13.72 13.87 8.81
C GLU A 188 14.01 14.85 7.67
N LYS A 189 13.18 14.84 6.61
CA LYS A 189 13.28 15.79 5.51
C LYS A 189 13.01 17.22 5.96
N ALA A 190 11.99 17.45 6.78
CA ALA A 190 11.68 18.77 7.32
C ALA A 190 12.80 19.31 8.23
N GLU A 191 13.38 18.46 9.09
CA GLU A 191 14.52 18.81 9.94
C GLU A 191 15.76 19.18 9.12
N LYS A 192 16.04 18.44 8.03
CA LYS A 192 17.14 18.75 7.11
C LYS A 192 16.95 20.12 6.45
N VAL A 193 15.77 20.39 5.91
CA VAL A 193 15.44 21.68 5.26
C VAL A 193 15.56 22.83 6.25
N LEU A 194 15.08 22.64 7.49
CA LEU A 194 15.21 23.65 8.54
C LEU A 194 16.68 23.88 8.92
N LYS A 195 17.50 22.83 9.00
CA LYS A 195 18.93 22.95 9.28
C LYS A 195 19.66 23.73 8.18
N GLU A 196 19.34 23.48 6.91
CA GLU A 196 19.88 24.23 5.77
C GLU A 196 19.48 25.71 5.84
N ALA A 197 18.21 26.02 6.09
CA ALA A 197 17.74 27.39 6.23
C ALA A 197 18.40 28.14 7.41
N LYS A 198 18.62 27.46 8.55
CA LYS A 198 19.40 28.01 9.68
C LYS A 198 20.84 28.33 9.28
N ALA A 199 21.48 27.45 8.51
CA ALA A 199 22.84 27.67 8.02
C ALA A 199 22.91 28.89 7.09
N GLU A 200 21.91 29.10 6.24
CA GLU A 200 21.80 30.30 5.40
C GLU A 200 21.65 31.59 6.21
N VAL A 201 20.84 31.58 7.28
CA VAL A 201 20.73 32.71 8.21
C VAL A 201 22.09 33.04 8.84
N VAL A 202 22.81 32.01 9.32
CA VAL A 202 24.16 32.17 9.90
C VAL A 202 25.14 32.74 8.86
N ALA A 203 25.08 32.25 7.62
CA ALA A 203 25.93 32.73 6.53
C ALA A 203 25.66 34.20 6.20
N SER A 204 24.38 34.59 6.12
CA SER A 204 23.94 35.96 5.85
C SER A 204 24.40 36.93 6.95
N GLY A 205 24.23 36.54 8.22
CA GLY A 205 24.76 37.29 9.36
C GLY A 205 26.29 37.42 9.31
N THR A 206 27.00 36.33 9.00
CA THR A 206 28.46 36.34 8.86
C THR A 206 28.92 37.34 7.78
N ALA A 207 28.23 37.39 6.64
CA ALA A 207 28.54 38.32 5.56
C ALA A 207 28.37 39.79 5.95
N LEU A 208 27.36 40.12 6.79
CA LEU A 208 27.19 41.46 7.34
C LEU A 208 28.32 41.84 8.33
N ILE A 209 28.78 40.90 9.16
CA ILE A 209 29.94 41.12 10.05
C ILE A 209 31.18 41.47 9.23
N SER A 210 31.44 40.75 8.15
CA SER A 210 32.56 41.06 7.24
C SER A 210 32.45 42.44 6.59
N LYS A 211 31.25 43.02 6.50
CA LYS A 211 30.99 44.39 6.01
C LYS A 211 31.04 45.45 7.12
N GLY A 212 31.36 45.07 8.36
CA GLY A 212 31.52 45.99 9.49
C GLY A 212 30.28 46.19 10.36
N VAL A 213 29.22 45.39 10.19
CA VAL A 213 28.04 45.40 11.07
C VAL A 213 28.37 44.71 12.39
N ALA A 214 27.96 45.30 13.53
CA ALA A 214 28.22 44.72 14.83
C ALA A 214 27.40 43.44 15.06
N LYS A 215 27.99 42.45 15.73
CA LYS A 215 27.32 41.17 16.03
C LYS A 215 26.03 41.35 16.84
N GLU A 216 26.02 42.36 17.71
CA GLU A 216 24.88 42.73 18.55
C GLU A 216 23.69 43.23 17.72
N GLU A 217 23.93 43.92 16.60
CA GLU A 217 22.87 44.39 15.70
C GLU A 217 22.22 43.21 14.96
N ILE A 218 23.05 42.27 14.48
CA ILE A 218 22.55 41.03 13.86
C ILE A 218 21.76 40.20 14.87
N SER A 219 22.27 40.05 16.09
CA SER A 219 21.59 39.31 17.15
C SER A 219 20.23 39.93 17.51
N LYS A 220 20.06 41.25 17.40
CA LYS A 220 18.78 41.92 17.62
C LYS A 220 17.79 41.61 16.51
N ILE A 221 18.20 41.69 15.24
CA ILE A 221 17.34 41.34 14.08
C ILE A 221 16.85 39.89 14.19
N VAL A 222 17.75 38.96 14.53
CA VAL A 222 17.39 37.56 14.77
C VAL A 222 16.40 37.45 15.94
N ALA A 223 16.67 38.13 17.06
CA ALA A 223 15.80 38.07 18.24
C ALA A 223 14.40 38.66 17.99
N GLU A 224 14.28 39.74 17.23
CA GLU A 224 13.00 40.39 16.89
C GLU A 224 12.06 39.43 16.16
N LEU A 225 12.60 38.58 15.30
CA LEU A 225 11.84 37.64 14.49
C LEU A 225 11.81 36.21 15.07
N ASN A 226 12.61 35.91 16.10
CA ASN A 226 12.75 34.59 16.73
C ASN A 226 12.37 34.60 18.22
N ASN A 227 11.26 35.26 18.56
CA ASN A 227 10.70 35.28 19.92
C ASN A 227 11.71 35.71 21.02
N GLY A 228 12.54 36.70 20.73
CA GLY A 228 13.55 37.22 21.66
C GLY A 228 14.84 36.41 21.71
N ASN A 229 14.98 35.32 20.96
CA ASN A 229 16.21 34.53 20.93
C ASN A 229 17.12 34.91 19.75
N GLY A 230 18.21 35.61 20.04
CA GLY A 230 19.18 36.06 19.04
C GLY A 230 20.08 34.97 18.44
N ASN A 231 19.94 33.70 18.84
CA ASN A 231 20.73 32.59 18.32
C ASN A 231 20.03 31.94 17.11
N PRO A 232 20.58 32.01 15.89
CA PRO A 232 19.99 31.38 14.70
C PRO A 232 19.76 29.86 14.83
N ASN A 233 20.55 29.15 15.65
CA ASN A 233 20.37 27.71 15.85
C ASN A 233 19.07 27.37 16.61
N SER A 234 18.52 28.35 17.34
CA SER A 234 17.29 28.19 18.12
C SER A 234 16.00 28.33 17.30
N ILE A 235 16.09 28.73 16.03
CA ILE A 235 14.93 28.87 15.13
C ILE A 235 14.16 27.53 15.07
N LYS A 236 12.84 27.55 15.16
CA LYS A 236 12.04 26.31 15.27
C LYS A 236 11.34 25.89 14.00
N ASP A 237 11.19 26.81 13.05
CA ASP A 237 10.42 26.58 11.83
C ASP A 237 11.03 27.30 10.63
N LEU A 238 10.66 26.82 9.44
CA LEU A 238 11.26 27.24 8.18
C LEU A 238 10.86 28.68 7.79
N ASP A 239 9.67 29.12 8.16
CA ASP A 239 9.16 30.45 7.81
C ASP A 239 9.91 31.53 8.59
N THR A 240 10.09 31.32 9.90
CA THR A 240 10.95 32.15 10.74
C THR A 240 12.37 32.25 10.18
N ALA A 241 12.97 31.12 9.77
CA ALA A 241 14.31 31.11 9.17
C ALA A 241 14.38 31.96 7.89
N LYS A 242 13.39 31.84 7.00
CA LYS A 242 13.32 32.60 5.75
C LYS A 242 13.15 34.10 5.99
N ARG A 243 12.22 34.50 6.87
CA ARG A 243 11.99 35.92 7.22
C ARG A 243 13.23 36.57 7.81
N ILE A 244 13.95 35.87 8.68
CA ILE A 244 15.21 36.36 9.26
C ILE A 244 16.27 36.51 8.17
N LYS A 245 16.42 35.51 7.30
CA LYS A 245 17.36 35.58 6.19
C LYS A 245 17.08 36.80 5.30
N GLU A 246 15.82 37.01 4.91
CA GLU A 246 15.40 38.17 4.12
C GLU A 246 15.67 39.51 4.84
N ALA A 247 15.43 39.58 6.14
CA ALA A 247 15.72 40.78 6.93
C ALA A 247 17.22 41.09 6.97
N LEU A 248 18.07 40.07 7.10
CA LEU A 248 19.53 40.23 7.08
C LEU A 248 20.04 40.60 5.68
N ASP A 249 19.54 39.95 4.63
CA ASP A 249 19.94 40.23 3.24
C ASP A 249 19.61 41.68 2.83
N ASN A 250 18.53 42.25 3.37
CA ASN A 250 18.10 43.62 3.08
C ASN A 250 18.65 44.67 4.07
N PHE A 251 19.41 44.27 5.09
CA PHE A 251 19.91 45.19 6.11
C PHE A 251 20.97 46.14 5.53
N GLN A 252 20.76 47.44 5.73
CA GLN A 252 21.73 48.51 5.40
C GLN A 252 22.19 49.18 6.69
N PRO A 253 23.50 49.26 6.96
CA PRO A 253 24.01 49.89 8.18
C PRO A 253 23.66 51.38 8.21
N GLN A 254 23.14 51.87 9.35
CA GLN A 254 22.94 53.31 9.54
C GLN A 254 24.30 54.01 9.81
N PRO A 255 24.54 55.22 9.27
CA PRO A 255 25.76 55.96 9.52
C PRO A 255 25.88 56.34 11.01
N GLN A 256 26.95 55.91 11.67
CA GLN A 256 27.22 56.15 13.09
C GLN A 256 27.26 57.66 13.41
N GLN A 257 26.37 58.13 14.30
CA GLN A 257 26.55 59.42 14.97
C GLN A 257 27.68 59.32 16.01
N GLN A 258 28.77 60.05 15.76
CA GLN A 258 29.90 60.18 16.69
C GLN A 258 29.43 60.76 18.04
N LYS A 259 29.50 59.97 19.11
CA LYS A 259 29.37 60.47 20.49
C LYS A 259 30.61 61.31 20.85
N ARG A 260 30.44 62.64 20.96
CA ARG A 260 31.42 63.55 21.57
C ARG A 260 31.60 63.20 23.05
N THR A 261 32.78 62.72 23.42
CA THR A 261 33.25 62.61 24.81
C THR A 261 33.66 64.00 25.31
N GLN A 262 32.95 64.55 26.31
CA GLN A 262 33.44 65.69 27.08
C GLN A 262 34.27 65.18 28.27
N SER A 263 35.56 65.51 28.26
CA SER A 263 36.48 65.37 29.39
C SER A 263 36.23 66.51 30.39
N LYS A 264 35.88 66.18 31.64
CA LYS A 264 35.95 67.13 32.76
C LYS A 264 37.38 67.11 33.33
N LYS A 265 38.12 68.20 33.13
CA LYS A 265 39.33 68.53 33.90
C LYS A 265 38.90 68.95 35.31
N GLY A 266 39.56 68.39 36.32
CA GLY A 266 39.47 68.84 37.70
C GLY A 266 40.24 70.15 37.88
N GLU A 267 39.65 71.07 38.64
CA GLU A 267 40.33 72.24 39.22
C GLU A 267 40.59 71.98 40.70
N THR A 268 41.87 72.05 41.05
CA THR A 268 42.44 72.16 42.40
C THR A 268 42.66 73.63 42.75
N THR A 269 42.27 74.05 43.97
CA THR A 269 42.91 75.11 44.79
C THR A 269 42.29 75.03 46.19
N GLU A 270 42.99 74.59 47.24
CA GLU A 270 43.85 75.38 48.16
C GLU A 270 43.16 76.64 48.74
N LYS A 271 42.55 76.52 49.92
CA LYS A 271 43.07 76.94 51.25
C LYS A 271 41.98 76.79 52.31
#